data_AF-A0A8H7WV09-F1
#
_entry.id   AF-A0A8H7WV09-F1
#
_cell.length_a   1.000
_cell.length_b   1.000
_cell.length_c   1.000
_cell.angle_alpha   90.00
_cell.angle_beta   90.00
_cell.angle_gamma   90.00
#
_symmetry.space_group_name_H-M   'P 1'
#
loop_
_entity.id
_entity.type
_entity.pdbx_description
1 polymer ?
#
loop_
_entity_poly.entity_id
_entity_poly.type
_entity_poly.pdbx_seq_one_letter_code
_entity_poly.pdbx_strand_id
1 'polypeptide(L)'
;MYIPSAQQILTTGLAMTGCMTLKKGDEVASGKILDFAVEKCIDSDGNQRCTKPFLVKKSTCYNIEWNTEGAISHTTVEIKDAASGEMVYYRDTNGEWTPEKGELVYLDFKPKIWKTGNDTVEYKVTTCK
;
A
#
# COMPACT_ATOMS: atom_id res chain seq x y z
N MET A 1 -19.92 28.76 -17.81
CA MET A 1 -20.01 27.29 -17.73
C MET A 1 -18.68 26.83 -17.14
N TYR A 2 -18.66 26.39 -15.88
CA TYR A 2 -17.44 25.91 -15.21
C TYR A 2 -17.20 24.49 -15.72
N ILE A 3 -16.23 24.31 -16.62
CA ILE A 3 -15.84 23.00 -17.12
C ILE A 3 -14.87 22.45 -16.07
N PRO A 4 -15.26 21.46 -15.25
CA PRO A 4 -14.37 20.91 -14.25
C PRO A 4 -13.21 20.22 -14.97
N SER A 5 -11.98 20.56 -14.61
CA SER A 5 -10.80 19.91 -15.16
C SER A 5 -10.73 18.45 -14.71
N ALA A 6 -10.11 17.58 -15.53
CA ALA A 6 -10.02 16.13 -15.29
C ALA A 6 -9.44 15.76 -13.90
N GLN A 7 -8.64 16.65 -13.30
CA GLN A 7 -8.08 16.49 -11.95
C GLN A 7 -9.15 16.53 -10.85
N GLN A 8 -10.23 17.30 -11.04
CA GLN A 8 -11.35 17.36 -10.08
C GLN A 8 -12.19 16.08 -10.10
N ILE A 9 -12.23 15.35 -11.23
CA ILE A 9 -12.99 14.10 -11.37
C ILE A 9 -12.28 12.95 -10.63
N LEU A 10 -10.94 12.90 -10.70
CA LEU A 10 -10.14 11.89 -10.01
C LEU A 10 -10.22 12.04 -8.48
N THR A 11 -10.31 13.27 -7.97
CA THR A 11 -10.45 13.53 -6.53
C THR A 11 -11.84 13.13 -6.00
N THR A 12 -12.90 13.27 -6.79
CA THR A 12 -14.23 12.74 -6.42
C THR A 12 -14.29 11.22 -6.44
N GLY A 13 -13.53 10.57 -7.32
CA GLY A 13 -13.43 9.11 -7.40
C GLY A 13 -12.85 8.49 -6.13
N LEU A 14 -11.71 9.01 -5.65
CA LEU A 14 -11.10 8.57 -4.39
C LEU A 14 -11.99 8.86 -3.17
N ALA A 15 -12.69 10.00 -3.17
CA ALA A 15 -13.62 10.35 -2.09
C ALA A 15 -14.81 9.38 -2.02
N MET A 16 -15.31 8.88 -3.15
CA MET A 16 -16.40 7.91 -3.17
C MET A 16 -15.98 6.50 -2.70
N THR A 17 -14.71 6.13 -2.84
CA THR A 17 -14.17 4.92 -2.20
C THR A 17 -14.10 5.05 -0.67
N GLY A 18 -13.89 6.27 -0.15
CA GLY A 18 -13.91 6.55 1.29
C GLY A 18 -15.30 6.44 1.95
N CYS A 19 -16.36 6.64 1.16
CA CYS A 19 -17.76 6.55 1.59
C CYS A 19 -18.32 5.11 1.60
N MET A 20 -17.57 4.11 1.15
CA MET A 20 -17.97 2.71 1.34
C MET A 20 -17.77 2.34 2.81
N THR A 21 -18.84 1.88 3.47
CA THR A 21 -18.76 1.21 4.77
C THR A 21 -17.97 -0.08 4.58
N LEU A 22 -16.70 -0.05 4.96
CA LEU A 22 -15.86 -1.23 5.01
C LEU A 22 -16.48 -2.22 5.99
N LYS A 23 -16.86 -3.40 5.49
CA LYS A 23 -17.24 -4.54 6.31
C LYS A 23 -15.97 -5.24 6.78
N LYS A 24 -16.10 -6.07 7.81
CA LYS A 24 -15.04 -6.97 8.28
C LYS A 24 -14.65 -7.94 7.16
N GLY A 25 -13.36 -8.03 6.84
CA GLY A 25 -12.83 -8.88 5.77
C GLY A 25 -12.83 -8.28 4.37
N ASP A 26 -13.20 -7.00 4.21
CA ASP A 26 -13.15 -6.32 2.91
C ASP A 26 -11.70 -6.11 2.47
N GLU A 27 -11.44 -6.33 1.17
CA GLU A 27 -10.15 -6.00 0.58
C GLU A 27 -10.03 -4.49 0.36
N VAL A 28 -8.95 -3.92 0.91
CA VAL A 28 -8.68 -2.49 0.90
C VAL A 28 -7.63 -2.15 -0.16
N ALA A 29 -6.60 -2.98 -0.27
CA ALA A 29 -5.57 -2.87 -1.29
C ALA A 29 -4.94 -4.23 -1.57
N SER A 30 -4.58 -4.49 -2.81
CA SER A 30 -3.78 -5.65 -3.20
C SER A 30 -2.94 -5.31 -4.42
N GLY A 31 -1.89 -6.08 -4.65
CA GLY A 31 -1.05 -5.88 -5.81
C GLY A 31 0.14 -6.82 -5.87
N LYS A 32 0.84 -6.71 -7.00
CA LYS A 32 2.06 -7.46 -7.30
C LYS A 32 3.14 -6.47 -7.70
N ILE A 33 4.29 -6.55 -7.04
CA ILE A 33 5.46 -5.72 -7.27
C ILE A 33 6.54 -6.59 -7.88
N LEU A 34 6.99 -6.22 -9.07
CA LEU A 34 8.12 -6.85 -9.73
C LEU A 34 9.40 -6.12 -9.33
N ASP A 35 10.46 -6.88 -9.09
CA ASP A 35 11.78 -6.37 -8.75
C ASP A 35 11.77 -5.34 -7.61
N PHE A 36 11.02 -5.59 -6.53
CA PHE A 36 10.97 -4.65 -5.39
C PHE A 36 12.34 -4.45 -4.72
N ALA A 37 13.29 -5.35 -4.99
CA ALA A 37 14.67 -5.28 -4.51
C ALA A 37 15.62 -4.42 -5.35
N VAL A 38 15.13 -3.73 -6.39
CA VAL A 38 15.89 -2.69 -7.11
C VAL A 38 15.29 -1.30 -6.87
N GLU A 39 16.13 -0.27 -6.94
CA GLU A 39 15.77 1.15 -6.70
C GLU A 39 14.78 1.73 -7.75
N LYS A 40 14.33 0.89 -8.69
CA LYS A 40 13.45 1.21 -9.80
C LYS A 40 12.20 0.32 -9.79
N CYS A 41 11.53 0.15 -8.66
CA CYS A 41 10.20 -0.49 -8.71
C CYS A 41 9.18 0.52 -9.26
N ILE A 42 8.85 0.30 -10.53
CA ILE A 42 7.80 1.00 -11.27
C ILE A 42 6.59 0.07 -11.22
N ASP A 43 5.46 0.58 -10.69
CA ASP A 43 4.22 -0.19 -10.70
C ASP A 43 3.64 -0.33 -12.12
N SER A 44 2.54 -1.07 -12.28
CA SER A 44 1.86 -1.21 -13.57
C SER A 44 1.39 0.11 -14.19
N ASP A 45 1.30 1.16 -13.37
CA ASP A 45 0.79 2.49 -13.71
C ASP A 45 1.94 3.50 -13.96
N GLY A 46 3.20 3.04 -13.98
CA GLY A 46 4.36 3.87 -14.29
C GLY A 46 4.86 4.74 -13.14
N ASN A 47 4.31 4.59 -11.92
CA ASN A 47 4.69 5.39 -10.77
C ASN A 47 5.86 4.77 -10.03
N GLN A 48 6.78 5.61 -9.56
CA GLN A 48 7.81 5.24 -8.59
C GLN A 48 7.18 5.18 -7.19
N ARG A 49 6.18 4.32 -7.03
CA ARG A 49 5.48 3.99 -5.80
C ARG A 49 5.13 2.52 -5.92
N CYS A 50 5.87 1.68 -5.21
CA CYS A 50 5.84 0.25 -5.48
C CYS A 50 4.49 -0.39 -5.06
N THR A 51 3.62 0.35 -4.34
CA THR A 51 2.22 -0.03 -4.09
C THR A 51 1.24 1.12 -4.32
N LYS A 52 -0.02 0.75 -4.61
CA LYS A 52 -1.13 1.68 -4.78
C LYS A 52 -1.52 2.30 -3.43
N PRO A 53 -1.57 3.64 -3.31
CA PRO A 53 -2.03 4.28 -2.09
C PRO A 53 -3.48 3.92 -1.75
N PHE A 54 -3.76 3.74 -0.47
CA PHE A 54 -5.09 3.41 0.03
C PHE A 54 -5.42 4.23 1.27
N LEU A 55 -6.71 4.53 1.45
CA LEU A 55 -7.19 5.31 2.57
C LEU A 55 -7.37 4.42 3.79
N VAL A 56 -6.78 4.81 4.91
CA VAL A 56 -7.01 4.16 6.19
C VAL A 56 -7.90 5.01 7.09
N LYS A 57 -8.71 4.34 7.91
CA LYS A 57 -9.59 4.97 8.89
C LYS A 57 -9.01 4.77 10.27
N LYS A 58 -9.05 5.84 11.07
CA LYS A 58 -8.68 5.81 12.49
C LYS A 58 -9.40 4.66 13.20
N SER A 59 -8.69 3.94 14.07
CA SER A 59 -9.25 2.87 14.92
C SER A 59 -9.91 1.72 14.14
N THR A 60 -9.59 1.56 12.85
CA THR A 60 -9.99 0.40 12.06
C THR A 60 -8.83 -0.58 11.99
N CYS A 61 -9.10 -1.87 12.26
CA CYS A 61 -8.08 -2.91 12.17
C CYS A 61 -7.90 -3.36 10.72
N TYR A 62 -6.66 -3.43 10.27
CA TYR A 62 -6.25 -3.92 8.98
C TYR A 62 -5.29 -5.10 9.13
N ASN A 63 -5.52 -6.19 8.39
CA ASN A 63 -4.59 -7.29 8.26
C ASN A 63 -3.74 -7.07 7.01
N ILE A 64 -2.42 -7.14 7.17
CA ILE A 64 -1.44 -6.93 6.10
C ILE A 64 -0.71 -8.25 5.88
N GLU A 65 -0.82 -8.77 4.67
CA GLU A 65 -0.21 -10.02 4.25
C GLU A 65 0.60 -9.80 2.99
N TRP A 66 1.77 -10.41 2.95
CA TRP A 66 2.55 -10.50 1.72
C TRP A 66 3.23 -11.85 1.60
N ASN A 67 3.58 -12.18 0.36
CA ASN A 67 4.42 -13.30 0.01
C ASN A 67 5.52 -12.82 -0.93
N THR A 68 6.74 -13.30 -0.70
CA THR A 68 7.88 -12.95 -1.56
C THR A 68 8.42 -14.18 -2.26
N GLU A 69 8.55 -14.09 -3.58
CA GLU A 69 9.25 -15.08 -4.39
C GLU A 69 10.66 -14.58 -4.65
N GLY A 70 11.67 -15.32 -4.18
CA GLY A 70 13.07 -14.94 -4.21
C GLY A 70 13.94 -15.87 -3.35
N ALA A 71 15.21 -16.05 -3.70
CA ALA A 71 16.05 -17.09 -3.09
C ALA A 71 16.41 -16.81 -1.62
N ILE A 72 16.39 -15.55 -1.16
CA ILE A 72 16.86 -15.14 0.19
C ILE A 72 16.19 -13.83 0.67
N SER A 73 14.88 -13.64 0.53
CA SER A 73 14.25 -12.34 0.79
C SER A 73 13.41 -12.32 2.07
N HIS A 74 14.06 -12.25 3.25
CA HIS A 74 13.39 -11.61 4.39
C HIS A 74 12.99 -10.20 3.94
N THR A 75 11.69 -9.93 3.94
CA THR A 75 11.13 -8.69 3.41
C THR A 75 10.31 -8.04 4.49
N THR A 76 10.63 -6.78 4.79
CA THR A 76 9.89 -5.97 5.74
C THR A 76 9.03 -4.97 4.97
N VAL A 77 8.05 -4.38 5.64
CA VAL A 77 7.18 -3.37 5.05
C VAL A 77 7.10 -2.16 5.97
N GLU A 78 7.33 -0.99 5.36
CA GLU A 78 7.07 0.30 5.96
C GLU A 78 5.75 0.83 5.41
N ILE A 79 4.87 1.28 6.28
CA ILE A 79 3.66 2.00 5.88
C ILE A 79 3.98 3.48 5.98
N LYS A 80 3.80 4.19 4.86
CA LYS A 80 4.16 5.61 4.76
C LYS A 80 2.97 6.46 4.40
N ASP A 81 2.89 7.65 5.00
CA ASP A 81 1.95 8.68 4.58
C ASP A 81 2.25 9.10 3.14
N ALA A 82 1.21 9.12 2.30
CA ALA A 82 1.36 9.36 0.87
C ALA A 82 1.64 10.82 0.51
N ALA A 83 1.46 11.75 1.45
CA ALA A 83 1.71 13.18 1.27
C ALA A 83 3.11 13.60 1.76
N SER A 84 3.54 13.12 2.93
CA SER A 84 4.84 13.47 3.54
C SER A 84 5.94 12.44 3.30
N GLY A 85 5.59 11.17 3.03
CA GLY A 85 6.54 10.06 2.98
C GLY A 85 7.03 9.60 4.36
N GLU A 86 6.47 10.14 5.44
CA GLU A 86 6.80 9.76 6.81
C GLU A 86 6.33 8.33 7.10
N MET A 87 7.18 7.55 7.78
CA MET A 87 6.80 6.22 8.25
C MET A 87 5.79 6.35 9.39
N VAL A 88 4.62 5.76 9.20
CA VAL A 88 3.56 5.73 10.23
C VAL A 88 3.46 4.37 10.91
N TYR A 89 3.95 3.31 10.27
CA TYR A 89 3.98 1.97 10.85
C TYR A 89 5.04 1.09 10.17
N TYR A 90 5.47 0.04 10.85
CA TYR A 90 6.48 -0.90 10.38
C TYR A 90 6.13 -2.34 10.78
N ARG A 91 6.38 -3.28 9.88
CA ARG A 91 6.23 -4.72 10.12
C ARG A 91 7.37 -5.50 9.47
N ASP A 92 7.79 -6.55 10.15
CA ASP A 92 8.74 -7.54 9.63
C ASP A 92 8.07 -8.85 9.16
N THR A 93 6.80 -9.05 9.51
CA THR A 93 5.99 -10.25 9.23
C THR A 93 4.52 -9.89 8.98
N ASN A 94 3.75 -10.80 8.39
CA ASN A 94 2.29 -10.64 8.20
C ASN A 94 1.57 -10.41 9.52
N GLY A 95 0.61 -9.49 9.56
CA GLY A 95 -0.22 -9.29 10.73
C GLY A 95 -1.01 -7.99 10.74
N GLU A 96 -1.52 -7.65 11.92
CA GLU A 96 -2.52 -6.61 12.09
C GLU A 96 -1.91 -5.24 12.40
N TRP A 97 -2.59 -4.21 11.93
CA TRP A 97 -2.30 -2.81 12.19
C TRP A 97 -3.59 -2.04 12.43
N THR A 98 -3.59 -1.16 13.44
CA THR A 98 -4.68 -0.23 13.72
C THR A 98 -4.14 1.21 13.68
N PRO A 99 -4.51 2.03 12.69
CA PRO A 99 -4.04 3.41 12.54
C PRO A 99 -4.58 4.33 13.64
N GLU A 100 -3.74 5.24 14.10
CA GLU A 100 -4.10 6.25 15.13
C GLU A 100 -4.90 7.43 14.56
N LYS A 101 -4.79 7.67 13.25
CA LYS A 101 -5.50 8.70 12.50
C LYS A 101 -5.92 8.17 11.12
N GLY A 102 -6.83 8.89 10.47
CA GLY A 102 -7.20 8.59 9.09
C GLY A 102 -6.29 9.34 8.13
N GLU A 103 -5.62 8.63 7.23
CA GLU A 103 -4.69 9.21 6.28
C GLU A 103 -4.58 8.33 5.02
N LEU A 104 -4.00 8.88 3.95
CA LEU A 104 -3.73 8.13 2.73
C LEU A 104 -2.33 7.54 2.86
N VAL A 105 -2.19 6.23 2.79
CA VAL A 105 -0.90 5.55 2.97
C VAL A 105 -0.54 4.67 1.79
N TYR A 106 0.73 4.27 1.70
CA TYR A 106 1.20 3.23 0.80
C TYR A 106 2.16 2.29 1.54
N LEU A 107 2.32 1.08 1.03
CA LEU A 107 3.28 0.09 1.52
C LEU A 107 4.60 0.23 0.75
N ASP A 108 5.70 0.28 1.49
CA ASP A 108 7.05 0.36 0.97
C ASP A 108 7.81 -0.89 1.44
N PHE A 109 7.88 -1.90 0.57
CA PHE A 109 8.56 -3.16 0.86
C PHE A 109 10.07 -3.00 0.77
N LYS A 110 10.76 -3.48 1.80
CA LYS A 110 12.21 -3.36 1.97
C LYS A 110 12.82 -4.76 2.01
N PRO A 111 13.59 -5.19 0.99
CA PRO A 111 14.30 -6.46 1.06
C PRO A 111 15.42 -6.37 2.11
N LYS A 112 15.80 -7.50 2.70
CA LYS A 112 16.99 -7.53 3.57
C LYS A 112 18.29 -7.29 2.81
N ILE A 113 18.35 -7.68 1.54
CA ILE A 113 19.51 -7.49 0.66
C ILE A 113 19.04 -6.73 -0.57
N TRP A 114 19.56 -5.52 -0.78
CA TRP A 114 19.25 -4.73 -1.97
C TRP A 114 20.04 -5.23 -3.19
N LYS A 115 19.50 -4.96 -4.39
CA LYS A 115 20.12 -5.20 -5.70
C LYS A 115 20.27 -6.68 -6.10
N THR A 116 19.48 -7.56 -5.50
CA THR A 116 19.44 -8.98 -5.88
C THR A 116 18.61 -9.25 -7.14
N GLY A 117 17.61 -8.40 -7.45
CA GLY A 117 16.80 -8.49 -8.67
C GLY A 117 15.95 -9.78 -8.74
N ASN A 118 14.93 -9.80 -9.61
CA ASN A 118 13.95 -10.88 -9.77
C ASN A 118 13.11 -11.21 -8.52
N ASP A 119 13.22 -10.41 -7.45
CA ASP A 119 12.42 -10.60 -6.25
C ASP A 119 11.03 -9.98 -6.46
N THR A 120 10.00 -10.79 -6.24
CA THR A 120 8.61 -10.40 -6.44
C THR A 120 7.88 -10.38 -5.11
N VAL A 121 7.04 -9.36 -4.88
CA VAL A 121 6.14 -9.30 -3.72
C VAL A 121 4.70 -9.31 -4.21
N GLU A 122 3.90 -10.23 -3.71
CA GLU A 122 2.45 -10.17 -3.80
C GLU A 122 1.90 -9.77 -2.43
N TYR A 123 1.06 -8.75 -2.37
CA TYR A 123 0.54 -8.22 -1.11
C TYR A 123 -0.97 -8.06 -1.12
N LYS A 124 -1.53 -8.10 0.08
CA LYS A 124 -2.95 -7.91 0.35
C LYS A 124 -3.15 -7.21 1.69
N VAL A 125 -4.04 -6.24 1.69
CA VAL A 125 -4.52 -5.50 2.86
C VAL A 125 -6.02 -5.69 2.94
N THR A 126 -6.49 -6.24 4.05
CA THR A 126 -7.92 -6.42 4.33
C THR A 126 -8.29 -5.77 5.65
N THR A 127 -9.56 -5.45 5.86
CA THR A 127 -10.03 -5.17 7.22
C THR A 127 -10.06 -6.46 8.05
N CYS A 128 -9.72 -6.38 9.33
CA CYS A 128 -9.76 -7.53 10.22
C CYS A 128 -11.17 -8.11 10.31
N LYS A 129 -11.27 -9.41 10.64
CA LYS A 129 -12.53 -10.13 10.76
C LYS A 129 -13.35 -9.73 11.98
#